data_AF-A0A212K3X5-F1
#
_entry.id   AF-A0A212K3X5-F1
#
_cell.length_a   1.000
_cell.length_b   1.000
_cell.length_c   1.000
_cell.angle_alpha   90.00
_cell.angle_beta   90.00
_cell.angle_gamma   90.00
#
_symmetry.space_group_name_H-M   'P 1'
#
loop_
_entity.id
_entity.type
_entity.pdbx_description
1 polymer ?
#
loop_
_entity_poly.entity_id
_entity_poly.type
_entity_poly.pdbx_seq_one_letter_code
_entity_poly.pdbx_strand_id
1 'polypeptide(L)'
;MEYNTTLMKSFKLKTFNKKALTISTLLILSVFLSAIIYFSNTLIDNGIDSLLIIAIPVFILSVILLLKKAFVKTFTVNISNANLSVIHEDKVVYSTLLNEIVMFKYVRKENTDTLLFFATNNQQATFSIECTDQRKRFRKIVDTLNNYGNYTVNIQSDEISTLWTDYINKDIVAKEVVIRKKAMQYYRQVPLHQFSN
;
A
#
# COMPACT_ATOMS: atom_id res chain seq x y z
N MET A 1 -23.39 -32.90 8.47
CA MET A 1 -22.68 -32.07 7.46
C MET A 1 -22.58 -30.67 8.05
N GLU A 2 -21.45 -30.35 8.68
CA GLU A 2 -21.21 -29.00 9.18
C GLU A 2 -20.89 -28.09 8.00
N TYR A 3 -21.73 -27.06 7.81
CA TYR A 3 -21.42 -25.96 6.93
C TYR A 3 -20.27 -25.17 7.56
N ASN A 4 -19.03 -25.53 7.20
CA ASN A 4 -17.87 -24.67 7.40
C ASN A 4 -18.04 -23.43 6.52
N THR A 5 -18.81 -22.45 6.97
CA THR A 5 -18.73 -21.09 6.45
C THR A 5 -17.30 -20.63 6.66
N THR A 6 -16.51 -20.66 5.59
CA THR A 6 -15.15 -20.13 5.58
C THR A 6 -15.22 -18.65 5.93
N LEU A 7 -14.93 -18.34 7.21
CA LEU A 7 -15.05 -16.99 7.74
C LEU A 7 -14.01 -16.09 7.05
N MET A 8 -14.46 -15.32 6.07
CA MET A 8 -13.60 -14.42 5.30
C MET A 8 -13.42 -13.10 6.06
N LYS A 9 -12.19 -12.79 6.43
CA LYS A 9 -11.81 -11.51 7.04
C LYS A 9 -11.42 -10.52 5.96
N SER A 10 -11.98 -9.31 6.02
CA SER A 10 -11.72 -8.25 5.05
C SER A 10 -11.03 -7.06 5.70
N PHE A 11 -9.93 -6.61 5.08
CA PHE A 11 -9.11 -5.50 5.54
C PHE A 11 -9.02 -4.43 4.45
N LYS A 12 -9.68 -3.30 4.66
CA LYS A 12 -9.55 -2.13 3.80
C LYS A 12 -8.23 -1.44 4.11
N LEU A 13 -7.37 -1.24 3.12
CA LEU A 13 -6.15 -0.45 3.20
C LEU A 13 -6.32 0.80 2.34
N LYS A 14 -5.86 1.94 2.84
CA LYS A 14 -5.85 3.20 2.10
C LYS A 14 -4.41 3.64 1.95
N THR A 15 -4.00 3.92 0.71
CA THR A 15 -2.72 4.56 0.44
C THR A 15 -2.97 5.93 -0.18
N PHE A 16 -2.14 6.89 0.20
CA PHE A 16 -2.28 8.27 -0.21
C PHE A 16 -1.02 8.71 -0.92
N ASN A 17 -1.14 9.09 -2.19
CA ASN A 17 0.01 9.55 -2.95
C ASN A 17 0.35 11.01 -2.59
N LYS A 18 1.10 11.20 -1.50
CA LYS A 18 1.53 12.53 -1.02
C LYS A 18 2.25 13.30 -2.12
N LYS A 19 3.14 12.65 -2.89
CA LYS A 19 3.90 13.28 -3.97
C LYS A 19 2.99 13.84 -5.07
N ALA A 20 2.04 13.02 -5.55
CA ALA A 20 1.08 13.46 -6.57
C ALA A 20 0.18 14.59 -6.08
N LEU A 21 -0.27 14.55 -4.81
CA LEU A 21 -1.01 15.68 -4.23
C LEU A 21 -0.15 16.95 -4.23
N THR A 22 1.06 16.90 -3.70
CA THR A 22 1.92 18.09 -3.61
C THR A 22 2.19 18.72 -4.97
N ILE A 23 2.50 17.90 -5.98
CA ILE A 23 2.73 18.38 -7.36
C ILE A 23 1.45 19.02 -7.92
N SER A 24 0.30 18.38 -7.74
CA SER A 24 -0.99 18.88 -8.25
C SER A 24 -1.39 20.18 -7.57
N THR A 25 -1.21 20.28 -6.25
CA THR A 25 -1.48 21.50 -5.47
C THR A 25 -0.58 22.64 -5.91
N LEU A 26 0.72 22.40 -6.11
CA LEU A 26 1.66 23.41 -6.61
C LEU A 26 1.27 23.91 -8.00
N LEU A 27 0.85 23.01 -8.89
CA LEU A 27 0.43 23.37 -10.24
C LEU A 27 -0.84 24.24 -10.23
N ILE A 28 -1.82 23.90 -9.39
CA ILE A 28 -3.04 24.70 -9.22
C ILE A 28 -2.71 26.07 -8.65
N LEU A 29 -1.89 26.14 -7.59
CA LEU A 29 -1.48 27.42 -7.01
C LEU A 29 -0.76 28.31 -8.04
N SER A 30 0.08 27.72 -8.89
CA SER A 30 0.77 28.44 -9.97
C SER A 30 -0.22 29.04 -10.98
N VAL A 31 -1.17 28.23 -11.48
CA VAL A 31 -2.22 28.70 -12.41
C VAL A 31 -3.07 29.79 -11.78
N PHE A 32 -3.44 29.63 -10.50
CA PHE A 32 -4.20 30.64 -9.76
C PHE A 32 -3.44 31.95 -9.64
N LEU A 33 -2.15 31.90 -9.30
CA LEU A 33 -1.31 33.08 -9.19
C LEU A 33 -1.19 33.82 -10.53
N SER A 34 -0.98 33.09 -11.63
CA SER A 34 -0.94 33.68 -12.97
C SER A 34 -2.27 34.35 -13.36
N ALA A 35 -3.41 33.73 -13.02
CA ALA A 35 -4.72 34.29 -13.28
C ALA A 35 -4.94 35.59 -12.47
N ILE A 36 -4.59 35.61 -11.18
CA ILE A 36 -4.70 36.81 -10.34
C ILE A 36 -3.86 37.95 -10.89
N ILE A 37 -2.61 37.67 -11.30
CA ILE A 37 -1.73 38.69 -11.90
C ILE A 37 -2.34 39.25 -13.19
N TYR A 38 -2.80 38.36 -14.09
CA TYR A 38 -3.37 38.77 -15.38
C TYR A 38 -4.64 39.62 -15.23
N PHE A 39 -5.54 39.23 -14.32
CA PHE A 39 -6.80 39.94 -14.10
C PHE A 39 -6.70 41.10 -13.08
N SER A 40 -5.53 41.31 -12.46
CA SER A 40 -5.36 42.26 -11.35
C SER A 40 -5.93 43.65 -11.63
N ASN A 41 -5.59 44.26 -12.77
CA ASN A 41 -6.10 45.57 -13.16
C ASN A 41 -7.63 45.59 -13.25
N THR A 42 -8.21 44.63 -13.96
CA THR A 42 -9.68 44.51 -14.11
C THR A 42 -10.39 44.26 -12.78
N LEU A 43 -9.76 43.58 -11.84
CA LEU A 43 -10.33 43.27 -10.53
C LEU A 43 -10.31 44.49 -9.60
N ILE A 44 -9.25 45.29 -9.65
CA ILE A 44 -9.10 46.54 -8.89
C ILE A 44 -10.08 47.59 -9.43
N ASP A 45 -10.15 47.75 -10.75
CA ASP A 45 -11.00 48.77 -11.40
C ASP A 45 -12.50 48.55 -11.15
N ASN A 46 -12.92 47.30 -10.89
CA ASN A 46 -14.31 46.95 -10.62
C ASN A 46 -14.66 46.88 -9.12
N GLY A 47 -13.70 47.11 -8.20
CA GLY A 47 -13.96 47.14 -6.75
C GLY A 47 -14.42 45.80 -6.14
N ILE A 48 -14.03 44.66 -6.74
CA ILE A 48 -14.42 43.30 -6.30
C ILE A 48 -13.30 42.64 -5.46
N ASP A 49 -12.22 43.37 -5.20
CA ASP A 49 -11.04 42.95 -4.45
C ASP A 49 -11.38 42.29 -3.08
N SER A 50 -12.26 42.92 -2.30
CA SER A 50 -12.67 42.45 -0.98
C SER A 50 -13.42 41.11 -1.00
N LEU A 51 -14.28 40.87 -2.00
CA LEU A 51 -14.99 39.60 -2.18
C LEU A 51 -14.05 38.46 -2.61
N LEU A 52 -13.05 38.78 -3.43
CA LEU A 52 -12.10 37.79 -3.96
C LEU A 52 -11.11 37.32 -2.90
N ILE A 53 -10.71 38.18 -1.96
CA ILE A 53 -9.84 37.82 -0.83
C ILE A 53 -10.43 36.68 0.00
N ILE A 54 -11.77 36.59 0.09
CA ILE A 54 -12.46 35.53 0.84
C ILE A 54 -12.78 34.33 -0.07
N ALA A 55 -13.29 34.58 -1.27
CA ALA A 55 -13.73 33.52 -2.18
C ALA A 55 -12.58 32.63 -2.67
N ILE A 56 -11.41 33.20 -2.96
CA ILE A 56 -10.26 32.47 -3.51
C ILE A 56 -9.71 31.44 -2.52
N PRO A 57 -9.40 31.78 -1.25
CA PRO A 57 -8.96 30.80 -0.27
C PRO A 57 -9.97 29.66 -0.06
N VAL A 58 -11.26 29.98 -0.01
CA VAL A 58 -12.33 28.97 0.15
C VAL A 58 -12.36 28.03 -1.04
N PHE A 59 -12.23 28.55 -2.26
CA PHE A 59 -12.16 27.76 -3.47
C PHE A 59 -10.92 26.85 -3.49
N ILE A 60 -9.74 27.41 -3.20
CA ILE A 60 -8.47 26.65 -3.15
C ILE A 60 -8.56 25.51 -2.13
N LEU A 61 -9.05 25.78 -0.92
CA LEU A 61 -9.23 24.76 0.12
C LEU A 61 -10.20 23.66 -0.34
N SER A 62 -11.30 24.02 -0.98
CA SER A 62 -12.28 23.07 -1.51
C SER A 62 -11.67 22.16 -2.57
N VAL A 63 -10.88 22.73 -3.50
CA VAL A 63 -10.17 21.97 -4.53
C VAL A 63 -9.13 21.04 -3.92
N ILE A 64 -8.35 21.49 -2.94
CA ILE A 64 -7.36 20.66 -2.23
C ILE A 64 -8.04 19.47 -1.53
N LEU A 65 -9.20 19.67 -0.90
CA LEU A 65 -9.96 18.60 -0.26
C LEU A 65 -10.47 17.56 -1.27
N LEU A 66 -10.96 18.02 -2.43
CA LEU A 66 -11.39 17.15 -3.52
C LEU A 66 -10.22 16.35 -4.11
N LEU A 67 -9.09 17.02 -4.36
CA LEU A 67 -7.85 16.36 -4.81
C LEU A 67 -7.37 15.32 -3.81
N LYS A 68 -7.38 15.66 -2.52
CA LYS A 68 -7.00 14.70 -1.47
C LYS A 68 -7.86 13.45 -1.55
N LYS A 69 -9.16 13.57 -1.79
CA LYS A 69 -10.06 12.43 -1.97
C LYS A 69 -9.73 11.63 -3.25
N ALA A 70 -9.42 12.32 -4.36
CA ALA A 70 -9.08 11.69 -5.63
C ALA A 70 -7.75 10.90 -5.59
N PHE A 71 -6.78 11.33 -4.77
CA PHE A 71 -5.48 10.65 -4.64
C PHE A 71 -5.45 9.53 -3.59
N VAL A 72 -6.58 9.20 -2.96
CA VAL A 72 -6.67 8.02 -2.08
C VAL A 72 -6.93 6.78 -2.94
N LYS A 73 -5.94 5.89 -3.01
CA LYS A 73 -6.15 4.53 -3.52
C LYS A 73 -6.57 3.62 -2.39
N THR A 74 -7.51 2.72 -2.69
CA THR A 74 -8.05 1.78 -1.72
C THR A 74 -7.80 0.36 -2.20
N PHE A 75 -7.17 -0.44 -1.34
CA PHE A 75 -7.04 -1.88 -1.52
C PHE A 75 -7.93 -2.58 -0.50
N THR A 76 -8.54 -3.69 -0.86
CA THR A 76 -9.26 -4.56 0.08
C THR A 76 -8.59 -5.92 0.06
N VAL A 77 -7.97 -6.29 1.18
CA VAL A 77 -7.33 -7.59 1.38
C VAL A 77 -8.34 -8.50 2.05
N ASN A 78 -8.79 -9.53 1.33
CA ASN A 78 -9.69 -10.55 1.83
C ASN A 78 -8.90 -11.83 2.11
N ILE A 79 -9.05 -12.38 3.31
CA ILE A 79 -8.33 -13.56 3.77
C ILE A 79 -9.34 -14.52 4.37
N SER A 80 -9.42 -15.72 3.82
CA SER A 80 -10.12 -16.86 4.43
C SER A 80 -9.09 -17.89 4.91
N ASN A 81 -9.54 -19.04 5.42
CA ASN A 81 -8.66 -20.15 5.75
C ASN A 81 -8.01 -20.82 4.52
N ALA A 82 -8.53 -20.59 3.31
CA ALA A 82 -8.06 -21.26 2.10
C ALA A 82 -7.41 -20.29 1.10
N ASN A 83 -7.85 -19.05 1.05
CA ASN A 83 -7.45 -18.09 0.01
C ASN A 83 -7.10 -16.70 0.55
N LEU A 84 -6.28 -16.00 -0.22
CA LEU A 84 -6.02 -14.58 -0.10
C LEU A 84 -6.35 -13.93 -1.45
N SER A 85 -7.14 -12.86 -1.41
CA SER A 85 -7.39 -12.01 -2.57
C SER A 85 -7.24 -10.54 -2.21
N VAL A 86 -6.79 -9.76 -3.20
CA VAL A 86 -6.60 -8.32 -3.09
C VAL A 86 -7.40 -7.66 -4.19
N ILE A 87 -8.30 -6.78 -3.79
CA ILE A 87 -9.18 -6.03 -4.70
C ILE A 87 -8.72 -4.58 -4.71
N HIS A 88 -8.59 -4.00 -5.90
CA HIS A 88 -8.35 -2.58 -6.13
C HIS A 88 -9.36 -2.09 -7.17
N GLU A 89 -10.10 -1.02 -6.85
CA GLU A 89 -11.12 -0.44 -7.75
C GLU A 89 -12.10 -1.51 -8.29
N ASP A 90 -12.64 -2.33 -7.39
CA ASP A 90 -13.60 -3.42 -7.67
C ASP A 90 -13.07 -4.53 -8.60
N LYS A 91 -11.77 -4.53 -8.89
CA LYS A 91 -11.09 -5.60 -9.65
C LYS A 91 -10.16 -6.39 -8.75
N VAL A 92 -10.17 -7.71 -8.88
CA VAL A 92 -9.20 -8.59 -8.23
C VAL A 92 -7.84 -8.39 -8.91
N VAL A 93 -6.90 -7.79 -8.20
CA VAL A 93 -5.53 -7.52 -8.71
C VAL A 93 -4.54 -8.62 -8.32
N TYR A 94 -4.86 -9.37 -7.27
CA TYR A 94 -4.07 -10.52 -6.84
C TYR A 94 -4.97 -11.54 -6.15
N SER A 95 -4.75 -12.82 -6.43
CA SER A 95 -5.44 -13.91 -5.74
C SER A 95 -4.53 -15.13 -5.71
N THR A 96 -4.45 -15.79 -4.56
CA THR A 96 -3.70 -17.03 -4.40
C THR A 96 -4.31 -17.88 -3.27
N LEU A 97 -3.98 -19.17 -3.25
CA LEU A 97 -4.34 -20.04 -2.15
C LEU A 97 -3.31 -19.85 -1.02
N LEU A 98 -3.74 -19.90 0.24
CA LEU A 98 -2.83 -19.70 1.38
C LEU A 98 -1.76 -20.79 1.47
N ASN A 99 -2.10 -22.02 1.11
CA ASN A 99 -1.17 -23.15 1.04
C ASN A 99 -0.18 -23.08 -0.14
N GLU A 100 -0.30 -22.06 -0.99
CA GLU A 100 0.62 -21.78 -2.11
C GLU A 100 1.51 -20.56 -1.81
N ILE A 101 1.25 -19.85 -0.70
CA ILE A 101 2.11 -18.76 -0.21
C ILE A 101 3.33 -19.38 0.48
N VAL A 102 4.45 -19.41 -0.23
CA VAL A 102 5.73 -19.90 0.26
C VAL A 102 6.31 -18.98 1.31
N MET A 103 6.20 -17.67 1.07
CA MET A 103 6.73 -16.64 1.93
C MET A 103 5.87 -15.38 1.82
N PHE A 104 5.75 -14.66 2.93
CA PHE A 104 5.40 -13.25 2.86
C PHE A 104 6.35 -12.43 3.73
N LYS A 105 6.59 -11.19 3.33
CA LYS A 105 7.48 -10.26 4.02
C LYS A 105 6.70 -9.04 4.46
N TYR A 106 6.89 -8.65 5.72
CA TYR A 106 6.35 -7.41 6.27
C TYR A 106 7.51 -6.44 6.51
N VAL A 107 7.58 -5.37 5.73
CA VAL A 107 8.60 -4.33 5.83
C VAL A 107 7.98 -3.09 6.46
N ARG A 108 8.59 -2.60 7.53
CA ARG A 108 8.22 -1.39 8.23
C ARG A 108 9.34 -0.36 8.09
N LYS A 109 8.98 0.79 7.52
CA LYS A 109 9.78 2.02 7.54
C LYS A 109 9.06 3.06 8.40
N GLU A 110 9.70 4.19 8.65
CA GLU A 110 9.21 5.26 9.53
C GLU A 110 7.70 5.53 9.35
N ASN A 111 7.27 5.82 8.13
CA ASN A 111 5.88 6.16 7.79
C ASN A 111 5.20 5.20 6.79
N THR A 112 5.90 4.19 6.29
CA THR A 112 5.37 3.25 5.31
C THR A 112 5.45 1.81 5.79
N ASP A 113 4.41 1.05 5.50
CA ASP A 113 4.32 -0.37 5.73
C ASP A 113 4.10 -1.08 4.38
N THR A 114 4.89 -2.10 4.11
CA THR A 114 4.84 -2.87 2.86
C THR A 114 4.67 -4.36 3.15
N LEU A 115 3.75 -5.01 2.45
CA LEU A 115 3.55 -6.45 2.45
C LEU A 115 3.95 -6.99 1.09
N LEU A 116 4.82 -7.97 1.07
CA LEU A 116 5.22 -8.68 -0.14
C LEU A 116 4.82 -10.14 -0.01
N PHE A 117 4.17 -10.69 -1.03
CA PHE A 117 3.74 -12.09 -1.10
C PHE A 117 4.54 -12.83 -2.16
N PHE A 118 4.94 -14.05 -1.85
CA PHE A 118 5.62 -14.97 -2.76
C PHE A 118 4.82 -16.28 -2.83
N ALA A 119 4.28 -16.57 -4.01
CA ALA A 119 3.45 -17.75 -4.23
C ALA A 119 3.95 -18.62 -5.39
N THR A 120 3.78 -19.93 -5.28
CA THR A 120 4.26 -20.93 -6.25
C THR A 120 3.43 -21.03 -7.53
N ASN A 121 2.14 -20.72 -7.44
CA ASN A 121 1.18 -20.98 -8.51
C ASN A 121 0.77 -19.74 -9.32
N ASN A 122 1.43 -18.59 -9.13
CA ASN A 122 1.00 -17.33 -9.74
C ASN A 122 1.95 -16.87 -10.86
N GLN A 123 1.38 -16.31 -11.94
CA GLN A 123 2.14 -15.77 -13.09
C GLN A 123 3.06 -14.62 -12.66
N GLN A 124 2.61 -13.82 -11.69
CA GLN A 124 3.45 -12.90 -10.93
C GLN A 124 3.78 -13.59 -9.61
N ALA A 125 4.97 -14.21 -9.55
CA ALA A 125 5.46 -14.88 -8.35
C ALA A 125 5.57 -13.94 -7.13
N THR A 126 5.53 -12.63 -7.36
CA THR A 126 5.61 -11.59 -6.34
C THR A 126 4.45 -10.60 -6.47
N PHE A 127 3.87 -10.21 -5.34
CA PHE A 127 2.91 -9.11 -5.26
C PHE A 127 3.20 -8.26 -4.05
N SER A 128 3.14 -6.92 -4.20
CA SER A 128 3.42 -6.00 -3.10
C SER A 128 2.29 -4.99 -2.88
N ILE A 129 2.02 -4.70 -1.62
CA ILE A 129 1.11 -3.64 -1.17
C ILE A 129 1.91 -2.71 -0.28
N GLU A 130 2.07 -1.45 -0.69
CA GLU A 130 2.68 -0.40 0.11
C GLU A 130 1.63 0.64 0.51
N CYS A 131 1.54 0.93 1.80
CA CYS A 131 0.64 1.95 2.33
C CYS A 131 1.32 2.81 3.39
N THR A 132 1.02 4.11 3.37
CA THR A 132 1.45 5.06 4.40
C THR A 132 0.47 5.06 5.57
N ASP A 133 0.98 5.14 6.81
CA ASP A 133 0.17 5.33 8.02
C ASP A 133 -0.90 4.23 8.27
N GLN A 134 -0.70 3.00 7.77
CA GLN A 134 -1.65 1.87 7.93
C GLN A 134 -1.15 0.74 8.87
N ARG A 135 -0.11 0.99 9.67
CA ARG A 135 0.58 -0.01 10.52
C ARG A 135 -0.34 -0.95 11.31
N LYS A 136 -1.37 -0.40 11.98
CA LYS A 136 -2.32 -1.21 12.77
C LYS A 136 -3.10 -2.21 11.91
N ARG A 137 -3.42 -1.86 10.66
CA ARG A 137 -4.14 -2.75 9.73
C ARG A 137 -3.21 -3.82 9.16
N PHE A 138 -1.97 -3.43 8.83
CA PHE A 138 -0.93 -4.37 8.40
C PHE A 138 -0.66 -5.44 9.46
N ARG A 139 -0.53 -5.05 10.74
CA ARG A 139 -0.40 -6.02 11.83
C ARG A 139 -1.56 -7.02 11.88
N LYS A 140 -2.82 -6.55 11.80
CA LYS A 140 -3.99 -7.45 11.76
C LYS A 140 -3.99 -8.42 10.58
N ILE A 141 -3.52 -7.97 9.41
CA ILE A 141 -3.36 -8.82 8.22
C ILE A 141 -2.32 -9.91 8.50
N VAL A 142 -1.14 -9.51 8.99
CA VAL A 142 -0.04 -10.42 9.34
C VAL A 142 -0.49 -11.44 10.39
N ASP A 143 -1.15 -10.98 11.47
CA ASP A 143 -1.66 -11.86 12.52
C ASP A 143 -2.67 -12.87 11.96
N THR A 144 -3.54 -12.43 11.03
CA THR A 144 -4.52 -13.30 10.39
C THR A 144 -3.84 -14.35 9.51
N LEU A 145 -2.83 -13.97 8.73
CA LEU A 145 -2.06 -14.91 7.92
C LEU A 145 -1.31 -15.91 8.78
N ASN A 146 -0.65 -15.45 9.84
CA ASN A 146 0.10 -16.29 10.75
C ASN A 146 -0.80 -17.28 11.52
N ASN A 147 -2.06 -16.94 11.76
CA ASN A 147 -3.04 -17.84 12.38
C ASN A 147 -3.57 -18.92 11.42
N TYR A 148 -3.56 -18.67 10.10
CA TYR A 148 -4.06 -19.62 9.10
C TYR A 148 -2.99 -20.51 8.48
N GLY A 149 -1.70 -20.19 8.62
CA GLY A 149 -0.62 -21.02 8.11
C GLY A 149 0.48 -21.28 9.13
N ASN A 150 1.34 -22.25 8.83
CA ASN A 150 2.45 -22.63 9.69
C ASN A 150 3.74 -21.91 9.24
N TYR A 151 3.99 -20.72 9.80
CA TYR A 151 5.12 -19.89 9.39
C TYR A 151 6.27 -19.94 10.41
N THR A 152 7.51 -19.92 9.90
CA THR A 152 8.71 -19.54 10.66
C THR A 152 8.90 -18.04 10.50
N VAL A 153 9.14 -17.35 11.61
CA VAL A 153 9.34 -15.90 11.63
C VAL A 153 10.82 -15.60 11.76
N ASN A 154 11.37 -14.81 10.85
CA ASN A 154 12.72 -14.25 10.94
C ASN A 154 12.63 -12.74 10.96
N ILE A 155 13.14 -12.10 12.02
CA ILE A 155 13.14 -10.66 12.17
C ILE A 155 14.54 -10.15 11.92
N GLN A 156 14.66 -9.15 11.08
CA GLN A 156 15.91 -8.45 10.80
C GLN A 156 15.61 -6.94 10.78
N SER A 157 16.59 -6.15 11.16
CA SER A 157 16.52 -4.69 11.15
C SER A 157 17.79 -4.18 10.51
N ASP A 158 17.68 -3.11 9.74
CA ASP A 158 18.85 -2.26 9.50
C ASP A 158 19.06 -1.31 10.70
N GLU A 159 20.25 -0.72 10.79
CA GLU A 159 20.57 0.32 11.77
C GLU A 159 19.81 1.64 11.49
N ILE A 160 19.18 1.77 10.33
CA ILE A 160 18.69 3.03 9.74
C ILE A 160 17.15 3.11 9.78
N SER A 161 16.49 2.44 10.73
CA SER A 161 15.04 2.50 11.03
C SER A 161 14.09 1.63 10.17
N THR A 162 14.61 0.74 9.33
CA THR A 162 13.81 -0.28 8.64
C THR A 162 13.81 -1.60 9.40
N LEU A 163 12.62 -2.07 9.76
CA LEU A 163 12.42 -3.41 10.31
C LEU A 163 11.75 -4.28 9.24
N TRP A 164 12.33 -5.43 8.92
CA TRP A 164 11.71 -6.42 8.05
C TRP A 164 11.52 -7.76 8.76
N THR A 165 10.35 -8.34 8.56
CA THR A 165 9.97 -9.63 9.14
C THR A 165 9.56 -10.58 8.03
N ASP A 166 10.32 -11.65 7.88
CA ASP A 166 10.07 -12.70 6.91
C ASP A 166 9.25 -13.82 7.56
N TYR A 167 8.17 -14.23 6.90
CA TYR A 167 7.31 -15.33 7.31
C TYR A 167 7.41 -16.43 6.27
N ILE A 168 8.04 -17.54 6.62
CA ILE A 168 8.36 -18.65 5.71
C ILE A 168 7.47 -19.85 6.03
N ASN A 169 6.68 -20.31 5.07
CA ASN A 169 5.75 -21.41 5.26
C ASN A 169 6.52 -22.74 5.39
N LYS A 170 6.48 -23.35 6.59
CA LYS A 170 7.20 -24.58 6.90
C LYS A 170 6.69 -25.76 6.08
N ASP A 171 5.39 -25.83 5.89
CA ASP A 171 4.73 -26.99 5.27
C ASP A 171 5.08 -27.09 3.78
N ILE A 172 5.23 -25.95 3.10
CA ILE A 172 5.62 -25.91 1.70
C ILE A 172 7.12 -26.16 1.53
N VAL A 173 7.95 -25.52 2.36
CA VAL A 173 9.42 -25.66 2.28
C VAL A 173 9.88 -27.08 2.61
N ALA A 174 9.14 -27.82 3.45
CA ALA A 174 9.44 -29.21 3.76
C ALA A 174 9.06 -30.20 2.64
N LYS A 175 8.04 -29.88 1.83
CA LYS A 175 7.48 -30.81 0.82
C LYS A 175 8.26 -30.86 -0.48
N GLU A 176 8.91 -29.77 -0.90
CA GLU A 176 9.56 -29.72 -2.22
C GLU A 176 10.95 -29.06 -2.20
N VAL A 177 11.97 -29.85 -2.56
CA VAL A 177 13.37 -29.38 -2.72
C VAL A 177 13.48 -28.30 -3.80
N VAL A 178 12.66 -28.39 -4.86
CA VAL A 178 12.62 -27.41 -5.95
C VAL A 178 11.97 -26.11 -5.51
N ILE A 179 10.88 -26.15 -4.73
CA ILE A 179 10.29 -24.95 -4.12
C ILE A 179 11.26 -24.33 -3.13
N ARG A 180 12.01 -25.12 -2.34
CA ARG A 180 13.05 -24.58 -1.46
C ARG A 180 14.14 -23.82 -2.23
N LYS A 181 14.55 -24.33 -3.40
CA LYS A 181 15.52 -23.65 -4.29
C LYS A 181 14.93 -22.38 -4.91
N LYS A 182 13.68 -22.40 -5.38
CA LYS A 182 12.98 -21.22 -5.90
C LYS A 182 12.74 -20.18 -4.81
N ALA A 183 12.27 -20.58 -3.63
CA ALA A 183 12.08 -19.72 -2.46
C ALA A 183 13.39 -19.05 -2.04
N MET A 184 14.50 -19.80 -2.01
CA MET A 184 15.84 -19.27 -1.77
C MET A 184 16.30 -18.32 -2.89
N GLN A 185 15.97 -18.60 -4.16
CA GLN A 185 16.24 -17.69 -5.27
C GLN A 185 15.43 -16.40 -5.14
N TYR A 186 14.14 -16.47 -4.82
CA TYR A 186 13.30 -15.28 -4.57
C TYR A 186 13.78 -14.50 -3.34
N TYR A 187 14.20 -15.20 -2.28
CA TYR A 187 14.80 -14.58 -1.10
C TYR A 187 16.08 -13.78 -1.45
N ARG A 188 16.86 -14.25 -2.43
CA ARG A 188 18.06 -13.57 -2.96
C ARG A 188 17.76 -12.50 -4.02
N GLN A 189 16.63 -12.60 -4.73
CA GLN A 189 16.25 -11.70 -5.83
C GLN A 189 15.50 -10.44 -5.38
N VAL A 190 14.87 -10.47 -4.20
CA VAL A 190 14.53 -9.21 -3.53
C VAL A 190 15.87 -8.60 -3.14
N PRO A 191 16.23 -7.40 -3.61
CA PRO A 191 17.41 -6.75 -3.09
C PRO A 191 17.17 -6.58 -1.58
N LEU A 192 17.78 -7.45 -0.78
CA LEU A 192 18.54 -6.95 0.35
C LEU A 192 19.41 -5.90 -0.34
N HIS A 193 19.16 -4.62 -0.11
CA HIS A 193 20.21 -3.67 -0.38
C HIS A 193 21.35 -4.11 0.53
N GLN A 194 22.25 -4.93 -0.03
CA GLN A 194 23.57 -5.15 0.49
C GLN A 194 24.24 -3.80 0.32
N PHE A 195 24.07 -2.93 1.31
CA PHE A 195 25.06 -1.89 1.51
C PHE A 195 26.23 -2.60 2.18
N SER A 196 27.16 -3.02 1.32
CA SER A 196 28.50 -3.39 1.73
C SER A 196 29.19 -2.17 2.35
N ASN A 197 29.70 -2.37 3.56
CA ASN A 197 30.72 -1.60 4.31
C ASN A 197 30.69 -0.07 4.26
#